data_AF-A0A8B6E5P7-F1
#
_entry.id   AF-A0A8B6E5P7-F1
#
_cell.length_a   1.000
_cell.length_b   1.000
_cell.length_c   1.000
_cell.angle_alpha   90.00
_cell.angle_beta   90.00
_cell.angle_gamma   90.00
#
_symmetry.space_group_name_H-M   'P 1'
#
loop_
_entity.id
_entity.type
_entity.pdbx_description
1 polymer ?
#
loop_
_entity_poly.entity_id
_entity_poly.type
_entity_poly.pdbx_seq_one_letter_code
_entity_poly.pdbx_strand_id
1 'polypeptide(L)'
;MNTLLICLVFGIGIAGVISRRCVVYTPSETIPAIPKGARLGRTCHSVTTDQNNYCIEWECPPTDCSDPIIPETGCPHCKGTCVNGGRVYQEGVSFKCDDGCNTCTCQFSTLMMCYLKTPPTECIN
;
A
#
# COMPACT_ATOMS: atom_id res chain seq x y z
N MET A 1 -6.03 -29.37 -0.84
CA MET A 1 -5.44 -29.56 0.49
C MET A 1 -4.15 -28.75 0.53
N ASN A 2 -4.25 -27.48 0.97
CA ASN A 2 -3.14 -26.68 1.49
C ASN A 2 -3.74 -25.39 2.05
N THR A 3 -4.09 -25.48 3.33
CA THR A 3 -4.52 -24.38 4.18
C THR A 3 -3.27 -23.60 4.58
N LEU A 4 -3.08 -22.38 4.08
CA LEU A 4 -2.08 -21.46 4.64
C LEU A 4 -2.83 -20.39 5.43
N LEU A 5 -2.92 -20.66 6.74
CA LEU A 5 -3.56 -19.86 7.76
C LEU A 5 -2.47 -19.09 8.53
N ILE A 6 -2.13 -17.87 8.11
CA ILE A 6 -1.28 -16.91 8.85
C ILE A 6 -1.74 -15.52 8.35
N CYS A 7 -2.32 -14.60 9.10
CA CYS A 7 -2.01 -14.12 10.45
C CYS A 7 -3.30 -13.62 11.14
N LEU A 8 -3.46 -13.98 12.41
CA LEU A 8 -4.39 -13.34 13.33
C LEU A 8 -3.83 -11.96 13.73
N VAL A 9 -4.57 -10.89 13.48
CA VAL A 9 -4.53 -9.69 14.32
C VAL A 9 -5.97 -9.40 14.76
N PHE A 10 -6.28 -9.76 15.99
CA PHE A 10 -7.52 -9.39 16.66
C PHE A 10 -7.50 -7.89 16.98
N GLY A 11 -8.55 -7.16 16.61
CA GLY A 11 -8.81 -5.84 17.19
C GLY A 11 -9.72 -4.96 16.36
N ILE A 12 -11.01 -4.98 16.71
CA ILE A 12 -12.08 -4.02 16.34
C ILE A 12 -12.66 -4.26 14.94
N GLY A 13 -13.97 -4.51 14.87
CA GLY A 13 -14.71 -4.92 13.67
C GLY A 13 -14.58 -3.92 12.53
N ILE A 14 -13.84 -4.32 11.49
CA ILE A 14 -13.79 -3.61 10.22
C ILE A 14 -14.34 -4.57 9.18
N ALA A 15 -15.51 -4.23 8.66
CA ALA A 15 -16.16 -4.97 7.60
C ALA A 15 -15.39 -4.67 6.31
N GLY A 16 -14.64 -5.65 5.84
CA GLY A 16 -13.90 -5.60 4.60
C GLY A 16 -13.72 -7.04 4.11
N VAL A 17 -14.05 -7.30 2.85
CA VAL A 17 -13.86 -8.64 2.27
C VAL A 17 -12.38 -8.79 1.91
N ILE A 18 -11.72 -9.78 2.50
CA ILE A 18 -10.32 -10.08 2.23
C ILE A 18 -10.26 -11.04 1.03
N SER A 19 -9.63 -10.59 -0.06
CA SER A 19 -9.24 -11.45 -1.18
C SER A 19 -7.75 -11.26 -1.44
N ARG A 20 -6.93 -12.25 -1.09
CA ARG A 20 -5.45 -12.14 -1.14
C ARG A 20 -4.93 -10.97 -0.30
N ARG A 21 -4.01 -10.15 -0.85
CA ARG A 21 -3.48 -8.90 -0.24
C ARG A 21 -4.43 -7.71 -0.37
N CYS A 22 -5.65 -7.92 -0.86
CA CYS A 22 -6.64 -6.87 -1.07
C CYS A 22 -7.71 -6.86 0.02
N VAL A 23 -8.08 -5.65 0.43
CA VAL A 23 -9.23 -5.35 1.29
C VAL A 23 -10.20 -4.49 0.49
N VAL A 24 -11.44 -4.95 0.35
CA VAL A 24 -12.50 -4.20 -0.35
C VAL A 24 -13.42 -3.56 0.68
N TYR A 25 -13.62 -2.24 0.55
CA TYR A 25 -14.57 -1.47 1.35
C TYR A 25 -15.72 -0.99 0.48
N THR A 26 -16.94 -1.27 0.90
CA THR A 26 -18.19 -0.76 0.34
C THR A 26 -18.33 0.75 0.55
N PRO A 27 -19.26 1.43 -0.15
CA PRO A 27 -19.47 2.88 0.00
C PRO A 27 -19.88 3.30 1.41
N SER A 28 -20.50 2.39 2.16
CA SER A 28 -20.94 2.62 3.54
C SER A 28 -19.85 2.40 4.59
N GLU A 29 -18.71 1.83 4.21
CA GLU A 29 -17.63 1.49 5.14
C GLU A 29 -16.56 2.59 5.17
N THR A 30 -16.10 2.91 6.38
CA THR A 30 -15.00 3.86 6.58
C THR A 30 -13.67 3.11 6.49
N ILE A 31 -12.77 3.60 5.64
CA ILE A 31 -11.40 3.11 5.54
C ILE A 31 -10.62 3.54 6.79
N PRO A 32 -10.06 2.61 7.61
CA PRO A 32 -9.34 2.96 8.83
C PRO A 32 -8.09 3.79 8.56
N ALA A 33 -7.78 4.81 9.35
CA ALA A 33 -6.51 5.52 9.22
C ALA A 33 -5.33 4.59 9.60
N ILE A 34 -4.21 4.70 8.88
CA ILE A 34 -2.95 4.05 9.31
C ILE A 34 -2.35 4.93 10.42
N PRO A 35 -2.11 4.39 11.63
CA PRO A 35 -1.47 5.15 12.69
C PRO A 35 -0.07 5.62 12.26
N LYS A 36 0.31 6.84 12.65
CA LYS A 36 1.67 7.35 12.42
C LYS A 36 2.70 6.40 13.04
N GLY A 37 3.69 5.99 12.25
CA GLY A 37 4.73 5.05 12.69
C GLY A 37 4.32 3.58 12.67
N ALA A 38 3.10 3.25 12.23
CA ALA A 38 2.75 1.86 11.91
C ALA A 38 3.68 1.33 10.80
N ARG A 39 4.15 0.09 10.96
CA ARG A 39 4.89 -0.64 9.90
C ARG A 39 3.94 -1.23 8.86
N LEU A 40 2.97 -0.43 8.42
CA LEU A 40 1.95 -0.80 7.45
C LEU A 40 1.82 0.30 6.40
N GLY A 41 1.80 -0.09 5.14
CA GLY A 41 1.41 0.78 4.03
C GLY A 41 0.09 0.32 3.42
N ARG A 42 -0.67 1.26 2.89
CA ARG A 42 -1.89 0.99 2.11
C ARG A 42 -1.96 1.91 0.93
N THR A 43 -2.43 1.40 -0.20
CA THR A 43 -2.99 2.22 -1.28
C THR A 43 -4.41 1.79 -1.53
N CYS A 44 -5.31 2.74 -1.83
CA CYS A 44 -6.70 2.47 -2.13
C CYS A 44 -7.08 3.09 -3.47
N HIS A 45 -7.94 2.39 -4.20
CA HIS A 45 -8.50 2.85 -5.45
C HIS A 45 -10.03 2.72 -5.42
N SER A 46 -10.72 3.85 -5.60
CA SER A 46 -12.18 3.89 -5.70
C SER A 46 -12.62 3.56 -7.13
N VAL A 47 -13.43 2.52 -7.29
CA VAL A 47 -14.04 2.13 -8.57
C VAL A 47 -15.39 2.81 -8.69
N THR A 48 -15.62 3.50 -9.81
CA THR A 48 -16.86 4.27 -10.01
C THR A 48 -18.06 3.42 -10.41
N THR A 49 -17.84 2.23 -10.98
CA THR A 49 -18.90 1.35 -11.47
C THR A 49 -19.68 0.68 -10.34
N ASP A 50 -19.02 0.36 -9.23
CA ASP A 50 -19.62 -0.27 -8.05
C ASP A 50 -19.46 0.56 -6.77
N GLN A 51 -18.80 1.72 -6.86
CA GLN A 51 -18.53 2.65 -5.76
C GLN A 51 -17.64 2.07 -4.64
N ASN A 52 -17.05 0.89 -4.85
CA ASN A 52 -16.21 0.24 -3.85
C ASN A 52 -14.79 0.82 -3.85
N ASN A 53 -14.13 0.74 -2.70
CA ASN A 53 -12.71 1.05 -2.54
C ASN A 53 -11.91 -0.24 -2.44
N TYR A 54 -11.00 -0.43 -3.39
CA TYR A 54 -10.10 -1.56 -3.44
C TYR A 54 -8.75 -1.15 -2.90
N CYS A 55 -8.38 -1.70 -1.75
CA CYS A 55 -7.14 -1.36 -1.08
C CYS A 55 -6.16 -2.54 -1.10
N ILE A 56 -4.88 -2.27 -1.31
CA ILE A 56 -3.81 -3.23 -1.01
C ILE A 56 -3.08 -2.74 0.23
N GLU A 57 -2.82 -3.67 1.13
CA GLU A 57 -2.00 -3.46 2.33
C GLU A 57 -0.70 -4.25 2.25
N TRP A 58 0.36 -3.69 2.82
CA TRP A 58 1.66 -4.35 2.92
C TRP A 58 2.40 -3.96 4.18
N GLU A 59 3.22 -4.88 4.68
CA GLU A 59 4.17 -4.58 5.76
C GLU A 59 5.29 -3.69 5.24
N CYS A 60 5.70 -2.73 6.06
CA CYS A 60 6.81 -1.86 5.71
C CYS A 60 8.15 -2.61 5.81
N PRO A 61 9.05 -2.43 4.83
CA PRO A 61 10.38 -3.00 4.89
C PRO A 61 11.14 -2.43 6.11
N PRO A 62 12.11 -3.17 6.67
CA PRO A 62 12.95 -2.64 7.72
C PRO A 62 13.72 -1.41 7.21
N THR A 63 13.67 -0.35 8.02
CA THR A 63 14.41 0.89 7.78
C THR A 63 15.61 0.91 8.71
N ASP A 64 16.82 0.92 8.13
CA ASP A 64 18.08 0.93 8.89
C ASP A 64 18.91 2.17 8.51
N CYS A 65 18.55 3.30 9.11
CA CYS A 65 19.30 4.55 9.01
C CYS A 65 19.07 5.39 10.26
N SER A 66 20.04 6.26 10.57
CA SER A 66 20.04 7.05 11.81
C SER A 66 18.91 8.08 11.88
N ASP A 67 18.39 8.53 10.73
CA ASP A 67 17.32 9.54 10.65
C ASP A 67 16.30 9.15 9.54
N PRO A 68 15.35 8.25 9.86
CA PRO A 68 14.36 7.80 8.89
C PRO A 68 13.29 8.89 8.65
N ILE A 69 12.92 9.05 7.39
CA ILE A 69 11.78 9.87 6.98
C ILE A 69 10.50 9.10 7.34
N ILE A 70 9.68 9.69 8.21
CA ILE A 70 8.38 9.13 8.63
C ILE A 70 7.27 9.96 7.97
N PRO A 71 6.70 9.52 6.84
CA PRO A 71 5.64 10.27 6.16
C PRO A 71 4.33 10.23 6.97
N GLU A 72 3.43 11.17 6.70
CA GLU A 72 2.08 11.17 7.30
C GLU A 72 1.26 9.96 6.86
N THR A 73 1.50 9.47 5.64
CA THR A 73 0.92 8.23 5.10
C THR A 73 2.00 7.39 4.43
N GLY A 74 1.95 6.06 4.61
CA GLY A 74 2.91 5.13 4.02
C GLY A 74 4.07 4.74 4.93
N CYS A 75 5.10 4.14 4.34
CA CYS A 75 6.18 3.50 5.09
C CYS A 75 7.35 4.43 5.41
N PRO A 76 7.96 4.28 6.61
CA PRO A 76 9.24 4.90 6.92
C PRO A 76 10.34 4.45 5.94
N HIS A 77 11.21 5.38 5.55
CA HIS A 77 12.28 5.13 4.59
C HIS A 77 13.47 6.06 4.83
N CYS A 78 14.62 5.73 4.23
CA CYS A 78 15.83 6.53 4.39
C CYS A 78 15.91 7.62 3.32
N LYS A 79 16.64 8.70 3.61
CA LYS A 79 16.96 9.72 2.60
C LYS A 79 17.59 9.08 1.35
N GLY A 80 17.11 9.47 0.18
CA GLY A 80 17.56 8.90 -1.11
C GLY A 80 16.89 7.56 -1.45
N THR A 81 15.85 7.16 -0.72
CA THR A 81 15.06 5.96 -1.02
C THR A 81 13.57 6.27 -1.01
N CYS A 82 12.77 5.40 -1.62
CA CYS A 82 11.31 5.43 -1.59
C CYS A 82 10.79 4.04 -1.26
N VAL A 83 9.57 3.96 -0.71
CA VAL A 83 8.89 2.67 -0.48
C VAL A 83 7.59 2.60 -1.29
N ASN A 84 7.41 1.51 -2.03
CA ASN A 84 6.18 1.18 -2.76
C ASN A 84 5.91 -0.32 -2.61
N GLY A 85 4.67 -0.68 -2.23
CA GLY A 85 4.22 -2.09 -2.02
C GLY A 85 5.15 -2.96 -1.19
N GLY A 86 5.72 -2.39 -0.12
CA GLY A 86 6.61 -3.10 0.80
C GLY A 86 8.05 -3.25 0.31
N ARG A 87 8.42 -2.61 -0.81
CA ARG A 87 9.76 -2.65 -1.39
C ARG A 87 10.44 -1.30 -1.32
N VAL A 88 11.77 -1.31 -1.16
CA VAL A 88 12.61 -0.12 -1.15
C VAL A 88 13.22 0.10 -2.54
N TYR A 89 13.13 1.32 -3.03
CA TYR A 89 13.70 1.76 -4.29
C TYR A 89 14.70 2.89 -4.06
N GLN A 90 15.84 2.85 -4.75
CA GLN A 90 16.84 3.91 -4.69
C GLN A 90 16.41 5.12 -5.52
N GLU A 91 16.87 6.30 -5.14
CA GLU A 91 16.66 7.51 -5.92
C GLU A 91 17.18 7.36 -7.37
N GLY A 92 16.41 7.88 -8.31
CA GLY A 92 16.64 7.75 -9.75
C GLY A 92 16.12 6.44 -10.36
N VAL A 93 15.71 5.46 -9.54
CA VAL A 93 15.17 4.19 -10.06
C VAL A 93 13.74 4.38 -10.54
N SER A 94 13.50 3.97 -11.78
CA SER A 94 12.17 3.75 -12.33
C SER A 94 11.77 2.28 -12.22
N PHE A 95 10.55 2.00 -11.81
CA PHE A 95 10.04 0.65 -11.58
C PHE A 95 8.54 0.58 -11.91
N LYS A 96 8.03 -0.64 -12.18
CA LYS A 96 6.58 -0.85 -12.23
C LYS A 96 6.01 -0.80 -10.83
N CYS A 97 5.06 0.10 -10.62
CA CYS A 97 4.36 0.23 -9.34
C CYS A 97 3.56 -1.04 -9.05
N ASP A 98 3.25 -1.29 -7.78
CA ASP A 98 2.52 -2.49 -7.36
C ASP A 98 1.05 -2.53 -7.81
N ASP A 99 0.54 -1.44 -8.38
CA ASP A 99 -0.74 -1.46 -9.12
C ASP A 99 -0.65 -2.23 -10.46
N GLY A 100 0.56 -2.58 -10.91
CA GLY A 100 0.83 -3.33 -12.14
C GLY A 100 0.65 -2.51 -13.42
N CYS A 101 0.21 -1.26 -13.32
CA CYS A 101 -0.12 -0.41 -14.46
C CYS A 101 0.91 0.72 -14.61
N ASN A 102 1.23 1.38 -13.49
CA ASN A 102 2.01 2.60 -13.46
C ASN A 102 3.52 2.34 -13.45
N THR A 103 4.30 3.29 -13.96
CA THR A 103 5.75 3.31 -13.83
C THR A 103 6.13 4.45 -12.89
N CYS A 104 6.59 4.08 -11.70
CA CYS A 104 7.03 4.98 -10.64
C CYS A 104 8.50 5.35 -10.85
N THR A 105 8.87 6.58 -10.53
CA THR A 105 10.28 6.98 -10.35
C THR A 105 10.47 7.51 -8.94
N CYS A 106 11.45 6.97 -8.22
CA CYS A 106 11.85 7.50 -6.92
C CYS A 106 12.73 8.74 -7.13
N GLN A 107 12.27 9.91 -6.68
CA GLN A 107 13.00 11.16 -6.84
C GLN A 107 12.84 12.04 -5.59
N PHE A 108 13.95 12.54 -5.05
CA PHE A 108 13.97 13.34 -3.82
C PHE A 108 13.27 12.65 -2.63
N SER A 109 13.46 11.35 -2.47
CA SER A 109 12.78 10.51 -1.46
C SER A 109 11.24 10.55 -1.56
N THR A 110 10.71 10.89 -2.75
CA THR A 110 9.27 10.96 -3.04
C THR A 110 8.99 10.20 -4.35
N LEU A 111 7.80 9.62 -4.47
CA LEU A 111 7.36 8.99 -5.71
C LEU A 111 6.81 10.06 -6.65
N MET A 112 7.55 10.40 -7.71
CA MET A 112 7.24 11.59 -8.54
C MET A 112 6.32 11.30 -9.74
N MET A 113 6.07 10.04 -10.10
CA MET A 113 5.34 9.68 -11.34
C MET A 113 4.35 8.53 -11.12
N CYS A 114 3.36 8.73 -10.24
CA CYS A 114 2.18 7.86 -10.17
C CYS A 114 0.99 8.56 -10.82
N TYR A 115 0.93 8.63 -12.16
CA TYR A 115 -0.20 9.26 -12.84
C TYR A 115 -1.15 8.23 -13.47
N LEU A 116 -2.17 7.90 -12.65
CA LEU A 116 -3.54 7.50 -12.97
C LEU A 116 -3.91 6.03 -13.29
N LYS A 117 -4.64 5.49 -12.29
CA LYS A 117 -6.03 5.00 -12.38
C LYS A 117 -6.31 3.63 -13.01
N THR A 118 -5.76 2.58 -12.43
CA THR A 118 -6.52 1.32 -12.38
C THR A 118 -6.55 0.81 -10.94
N PRO A 119 -7.62 0.12 -10.53
CA PRO A 119 -7.56 -0.67 -9.31
C PRO A 119 -6.41 -1.66 -9.47
N PRO A 120 -5.74 -2.04 -8.38
CA PRO A 120 -4.67 -3.02 -8.49
C PRO A 120 -5.22 -4.27 -9.17
N THR A 121 -4.55 -4.74 -10.22
CA THR A 121 -5.03 -5.90 -11.01
C THR A 121 -5.23 -7.14 -10.14
N GLU A 122 -4.46 -7.26 -9.05
CA GLU A 122 -4.61 -8.28 -8.01
C GLU A 122 -5.94 -8.23 -7.25
N CYS A 123 -6.66 -7.10 -7.30
CA CYS A 123 -7.94 -6.89 -6.63
C CYS A 123 -9.16 -7.00 -7.58
N ILE A 124 -8.94 -7.19 -8.89
CA ILE A 124 -10.00 -7.25 -9.91
C ILE A 124 -10.30 -8.70 -10.36
N ASN A 125 -9.45 -9.68 -10.02
CA ASN A 125 -9.60 -11.10 -10.42
C ASN A 125 -9.55 -12.09 -9.24
#